data_AF-A0A1G3HIE9-F1
#
_entry.id   AF-A0A1G3HIE9-F1
#
_cell.length_a   1.000
_cell.length_b   1.000
_cell.length_c   1.000
_cell.angle_alpha   90.00
_cell.angle_beta   90.00
_cell.angle_gamma   90.00
#
_symmetry.space_group_name_H-M   'P 1'
#
loop_
_entity.id
_entity.type
_entity.pdbx_description
1 polymer ?
#
loop_
_entity_poly.entity_id
_entity_poly.type
_entity_poly.pdbx_seq_one_letter_code
_entity_poly.pdbx_strand_id
1 'polypeptide(L)'
;MTDPVSGTDRRANPALRAIFIEAYDVLQPFFDPANSWGGQTHEHLAYRALHEQFPTLSTQDVFTLVAAARRVFAHGGKPVAP
;
A
#
# COMPACT_ATOMS: atom_id res chain seq x y z
N MET A 1 -22.17 21.95 8.15
CA MET A 1 -21.32 21.59 7.00
C MET A 1 -20.49 20.41 7.47
N THR A 2 -21.03 19.21 7.30
CA THR A 2 -20.45 17.99 7.87
C THR A 2 -19.69 17.31 6.75
N ASP A 3 -18.36 17.34 6.81
CA ASP A 3 -17.52 16.53 5.92
C ASP A 3 -17.86 15.05 6.14
N PRO A 4 -18.33 14.31 5.12
CA PRO A 4 -18.19 12.88 5.19
C PRO A 4 -16.70 12.63 5.02
N VAL A 5 -16.04 12.27 6.12
CA VAL A 5 -14.80 11.49 6.09
C VAL A 5 -15.08 10.29 5.20
N SER A 6 -14.82 10.45 3.90
CA SER A 6 -14.90 9.39 2.91
C SER A 6 -13.72 8.49 3.19
N GLY A 7 -13.88 7.67 4.23
CA GLY A 7 -13.43 6.29 4.17
C GLY A 7 -14.20 5.65 3.03
N THR A 8 -13.82 5.99 1.79
CA THR A 8 -14.18 5.23 0.60
C THR A 8 -13.80 3.81 0.95
N ASP A 9 -14.85 3.05 1.21
CA ASP A 9 -14.78 1.72 1.76
C ASP A 9 -13.75 0.93 0.96
N ARG A 10 -12.72 0.36 1.62
CA ARG A 10 -11.69 -0.43 0.94
C ARG A 10 -12.28 -1.62 0.16
N ARG A 11 -13.57 -1.93 0.36
CA ARG A 11 -14.36 -2.93 -0.40
C ARG A 11 -14.97 -2.37 -1.69
N ALA A 12 -15.01 -1.05 -1.87
CA ALA A 12 -15.72 -0.39 -2.97
C ALA A 12 -14.90 -0.23 -4.26
N ASN A 13 -13.57 -0.38 -4.23
CA ASN A 13 -12.73 -0.26 -5.43
C ASN A 13 -12.16 -1.63 -5.86
N PRO A 14 -12.90 -2.41 -6.70
CA PRO A 14 -12.46 -3.73 -7.13
C PRO A 14 -11.15 -3.68 -7.94
N ALA A 15 -10.86 -2.58 -8.64
CA ALA A 15 -9.63 -2.41 -9.39
C ALA A 15 -8.39 -2.40 -8.47
N LEU A 16 -8.46 -1.67 -7.35
CA LEU A 16 -7.37 -1.65 -6.37
C LEU A 16 -7.18 -3.00 -5.69
N ARG A 17 -8.26 -3.75 -5.43
CA ARG A 17 -8.16 -5.11 -4.88
C ARG A 17 -7.45 -6.07 -5.83
N ALA A 18 -7.71 -5.96 -7.13
CA ALA A 18 -7.11 -6.84 -8.13
C ALA A 18 -5.58 -6.70 -8.14
N ILE A 19 -5.07 -5.48 -8.00
CA ILE A 19 -3.62 -5.19 -8.00
C ILE A 19 -3.00 -5.24 -6.60
N PHE A 20 -3.80 -5.34 -5.53
CA PHE A 20 -3.28 -5.19 -4.15
C PHE A 20 -2.25 -6.24 -3.78
N ILE A 21 -2.40 -7.48 -4.28
CA ILE A 21 -1.45 -8.56 -4.00
C ILE A 21 -0.09 -8.24 -4.64
N GLU A 22 -0.11 -7.89 -5.93
CA GLU A 22 1.10 -7.52 -6.66
C GLU A 22 1.76 -6.27 -6.07
N ALA A 23 0.96 -5.25 -5.75
CA ALA A 23 1.40 -4.07 -5.04
C ALA A 23 2.03 -4.43 -3.68
N TYR A 24 1.44 -5.35 -2.93
CA TYR A 24 1.97 -5.79 -1.65
C TYR A 24 3.32 -6.50 -1.79
N ASP A 25 3.51 -7.33 -2.80
CA ASP A 25 4.79 -8.00 -3.04
C ASP A 25 5.92 -7.01 -3.35
N VAL A 26 5.60 -5.91 -4.06
CA VAL A 26 6.53 -4.78 -4.26
C VAL A 26 6.82 -4.04 -2.96
N LEU A 27 5.81 -3.86 -2.11
CA LEU A 27 5.90 -3.05 -0.89
C LEU A 27 6.50 -3.80 0.31
N GLN A 28 6.31 -5.11 0.39
CA GLN A 28 6.71 -5.96 1.53
C GLN A 28 8.19 -5.77 1.91
N PRO A 29 9.15 -5.73 0.96
CA PRO A 29 10.57 -5.53 1.29
C PRO A 29 10.85 -4.20 1.97
N PHE A 30 10.06 -3.15 1.70
CA PHE A 30 10.26 -1.82 2.29
C PHE A 30 9.76 -1.72 3.74
N PHE A 31 8.85 -2.61 4.15
CA PHE A 31 8.35 -2.68 5.52
C PHE A 31 9.14 -3.65 6.41
N ASP A 32 9.90 -4.55 5.79
CA ASP A 32 10.72 -5.51 6.53
C ASP A 32 11.85 -4.80 7.29
N PRO A 33 11.87 -4.85 8.64
CA PRO A 33 12.95 -4.26 9.41
C PRO A 33 14.33 -4.87 9.07
N ALA A 34 14.38 -6.10 8.57
CA ALA A 34 15.63 -6.71 8.09
C ALA A 34 16.20 -6.00 6.84
N ASN A 35 15.34 -5.36 6.05
CA ASN A 35 15.72 -4.58 4.87
C ASN A 35 15.81 -3.07 5.17
N SER A 36 15.63 -2.66 6.43
CA SER A 36 15.78 -1.26 6.81
C SER A 36 17.24 -0.83 6.71
N TRP A 37 17.50 0.26 5.98
CA TRP A 37 18.85 0.82 5.91
C TRP A 37 19.05 1.80 7.07
N GLY A 38 19.90 1.44 8.04
CA GLY A 38 20.24 2.31 9.17
C GLY A 38 19.08 2.63 10.12
N GLY A 39 18.05 1.78 10.19
CA GLY A 39 16.89 1.97 11.08
C GLY A 39 15.88 3.02 10.61
N GLN A 40 16.02 3.56 9.40
CA GLN A 40 15.05 4.49 8.79
C GLN A 40 14.08 3.73 7.88
N THR A 41 12.79 3.98 8.05
CA THR A 41 11.74 3.43 7.19
C THR A 41 11.74 4.15 5.85
N HIS A 42 12.02 3.42 4.76
CA HIS A 42 12.10 3.98 3.41
C HIS A 42 10.71 4.12 2.76
N GLU A 43 9.75 4.70 3.48
CA GLU A 43 8.36 4.85 2.99
C GLU A 43 8.34 5.65 1.67
N HIS A 44 9.17 6.69 1.53
CA HIS A 44 9.31 7.45 0.28
C HIS A 44 9.74 6.58 -0.93
N LEU A 45 10.55 5.54 -0.71
CA LEU A 45 10.93 4.61 -1.78
C LEU A 45 9.78 3.65 -2.11
N ALA A 46 8.97 3.26 -1.13
CA ALA A 46 7.78 2.44 -1.35
C ALA A 46 6.76 3.16 -2.26
N TYR A 47 6.53 4.46 -2.04
CA TYR A 47 5.68 5.27 -2.93
C TYR A 47 6.23 5.32 -4.35
N ARG A 48 7.55 5.53 -4.49
CA ARG A 48 8.21 5.64 -5.79
C ARG A 48 8.21 4.30 -6.54
N ALA A 49 8.58 3.22 -5.88
CA ALA A 49 8.60 1.88 -6.46
C ALA A 49 7.21 1.46 -6.95
N LEU A 50 6.16 1.77 -6.18
CA LEU A 50 4.80 1.46 -6.57
C LEU A 50 4.33 2.31 -7.77
N HIS A 51 4.69 3.59 -7.81
CA HIS A 51 4.37 4.44 -8.96
C HIS A 51 5.16 4.05 -10.23
N GLU A 52 6.39 3.54 -10.08
CA GLU A 52 7.19 3.01 -11.19
C GLU A 52 6.59 1.71 -11.77
N GLN A 53 6.05 0.83 -10.91
CA GLN A 53 5.36 -0.40 -11.34
C GLN A 53 3.96 -0.13 -11.90
N PHE A 54 3.24 0.83 -11.32
CA PHE A 54 1.86 1.16 -11.68
C PHE A 54 1.73 2.66 -12.02
N PRO A 55 2.24 3.10 -13.19
CA PRO A 55 2.23 4.52 -13.57
C PRO A 55 0.83 5.09 -13.83
N THR A 56 -0.18 4.23 -13.95
CA THR A 56 -1.59 4.61 -14.13
C THR A 56 -2.30 4.92 -12.82
N LEU A 57 -1.68 4.64 -11.67
CA LEU A 57 -2.28 4.92 -10.37
C LEU A 57 -2.19 6.41 -10.05
N SER A 58 -3.28 6.94 -9.50
CA SER A 58 -3.25 8.26 -8.92
C SER A 58 -2.40 8.27 -7.66
N THR A 59 -1.86 9.43 -7.29
CA THR A 59 -1.16 9.63 -6.02
C THR A 59 -1.99 9.13 -4.83
N GLN A 60 -3.30 9.38 -4.83
CA GLN A 60 -4.21 8.93 -3.77
C GLN A 60 -4.33 7.40 -3.69
N ASP A 61 -4.35 6.72 -4.83
CA ASP A 61 -4.38 5.25 -4.88
C ASP A 61 -3.09 4.65 -4.36
N VAL A 62 -1.94 5.21 -4.76
CA VAL A 62 -0.62 4.83 -4.23
C VAL A 62 -0.60 4.99 -2.70
N PHE A 63 -1.07 6.13 -2.18
CA PHE A 63 -1.20 6.35 -0.73
C PHE A 63 -2.08 5.31 -0.04
N THR A 64 -3.21 4.98 -0.66
CA THR A 64 -4.16 4.01 -0.12
C THR A 64 -3.53 2.60 -0.06
N LEU A 65 -2.84 2.18 -1.12
CA LEU A 65 -2.18 0.88 -1.20
C LEU A 65 -1.04 0.75 -0.20
N VAL A 66 -0.17 1.77 -0.09
CA VAL A 66 0.94 1.79 0.87
C VAL A 66 0.43 1.70 2.30
N ALA A 67 -0.57 2.50 2.66
CA ALA A 67 -1.17 2.49 4.00
C ALA A 67 -1.84 1.14 4.32
N ALA A 68 -2.53 0.53 3.34
CA ALA A 68 -3.16 -0.77 3.49
C ALA A 68 -2.11 -1.89 3.66
N ALA A 69 -1.07 -1.90 2.84
CA ALA A 69 0.00 -2.89 2.90
C ALA A 69 0.76 -2.82 4.22
N ARG A 70 1.10 -1.61 4.70
CA ARG A 70 1.73 -1.40 6.00
C ARG A 70 0.90 -1.97 7.15
N ARG A 71 -0.43 -1.79 7.10
CA ARG A 71 -1.34 -2.37 8.11
C ARG A 71 -1.35 -3.89 8.06
N VAL A 72 -1.40 -4.50 6.88
CA VAL A 72 -1.37 -5.96 6.71
C VAL A 72 -0.05 -6.54 7.25
N PHE A 73 1.07 -5.91 6.91
CA PHE A 73 2.39 -6.29 7.41
C PHE A 73 2.50 -6.16 8.94
N ALA A 74 2.02 -5.05 9.53
CA ALA A 74 2.02 -4.84 10.97
C ALA A 74 1.17 -5.88 11.76
N HIS A 75 0.15 -6.46 11.12
CA HIS A 75 -0.65 -7.55 11.70
C HIS A 75 -0.06 -8.95 11.44
N GLY A 76 1.14 -9.05 10.85
CA GLY A 76 1.80 -10.32 10.52
C GLY A 76 1.10 -11.11 9.41
N GLY A 77 0.23 -10.46 8.65
CA GLY A 77 -0.56 -11.08 7.60
C GLY A 77 0.08 -10.95 6.22
N LYS A 78 -0.37 -11.80 5.30
CA LYS A 78 -0.24 -11.59 3.85
C LYS A 78 -1.63 -11.31 3.28
N PRO A 79 -1.74 -10.45 2.25
CA PRO A 79 -3.01 -10.29 1.57
C PRO A 79 -3.40 -11.63 0.94
N VAL A 80 -4.64 -12.06 1.19
CA VAL A 80 -5.24 -13.21 0.53
C VAL A 80 -6.17 -12.69 -0.56
N ALA A 81 -6.10 -13.29 -1.75
CA ALA A 81 -7.03 -12.98 -2.82
C ALA A 81 -8.49 -13.21 -2.36
N PRO A 82 -9.45 -12.37 -2.80
CA PRO A 82 -10.88 -12.65 -2.63
C PRO A 82 -11.28 -14.07 -2.99
#